data_AF-A0A970VTH1-F1
#
_entry.id   AF-A0A970VTH1-F1
#
_cell.length_a   1.000
_cell.length_b   1.000
_cell.length_c   1.000
_cell.angle_alpha   90.00
_cell.angle_beta   90.00
_cell.angle_gamma   90.00
#
_symmetry.space_group_name_H-M   'P 1'
#
loop_
_entity.id
_entity.type
_entity.pdbx_description
1 polymer ?
#
loop_
_entity_poly.entity_id
_entity_poly.type
_entity_poly.pdbx_seq_one_letter_code
_entity_poly.pdbx_strand_id
1 'polypeptide(L)'
;MVYFVLVLSLLFALIVAIFAVQNNTPVDIAFLGWKYSGISLVLVIIGSATAGAVIIFFIGLFRQIKLTVELRQLKAANERLTKMLEDFKSKETETQEELNKTENTEKVQE
;
A
#
# COMPACT_ATOMS: atom_id res chain seq x y z
N MET A 1 -4.35 13.31 19.71
CA MET A 1 -3.96 13.37 18.28
C MET A 1 -5.14 13.68 17.36
N VAL A 2 -6.21 12.87 17.33
CA VAL A 2 -7.34 13.09 16.39
C VAL A 2 -7.99 14.48 16.55
N TYR A 3 -8.33 14.91 17.77
CA TYR A 3 -8.94 16.23 17.99
C TYR A 3 -8.05 17.39 17.52
N PHE A 4 -6.73 17.29 17.71
CA PHE A 4 -5.78 18.29 17.23
C PHE A 4 -5.77 18.37 15.70
N VAL A 5 -5.78 17.21 15.02
CA VAL A 5 -5.89 17.15 13.55
C VAL A 5 -7.20 17.75 13.07
N LEU A 6 -8.33 17.49 13.76
CA LEU A 6 -9.63 18.07 13.41
C LEU A 6 -9.63 19.59 13.56
N VAL A 7 -9.14 20.11 14.68
CA VAL A 7 -9.04 21.57 14.91
C VAL A 7 -8.15 22.23 13.87
N LEU A 8 -7.00 21.63 13.55
CA LEU A 8 -6.07 22.16 12.55
C LEU A 8 -6.66 22.11 11.13
N SER A 9 -7.38 21.04 10.79
CA SER A 9 -8.06 20.90 9.51
C SER A 9 -9.19 21.93 9.36
N LEU A 10 -9.93 22.20 10.43
CA LEU A 10 -10.96 23.24 10.44
C LEU A 10 -10.36 24.63 10.24
N LEU A 11 -9.26 24.94 10.93
CA LEU A 11 -8.56 26.21 10.75
C LEU A 11 -8.04 26.37 9.32
N PHE A 12 -7.46 25.32 8.76
CA PHE A 12 -7.02 25.30 7.36
C PHE A 12 -8.19 25.51 6.39
N ALA A 13 -9.33 24.83 6.62
CA ALA A 13 -10.53 25.00 5.80
C ALA A 13 -11.05 26.45 5.83
N LEU A 14 -11.00 27.12 6.99
CA LEU A 14 -11.34 28.55 7.10
C LEU A 14 -10.39 29.43 6.27
N ILE A 15 -9.08 29.17 6.30
CA ILE A 15 -8.11 29.90 5.49
C ILE A 15 -8.41 29.72 3.99
N VAL A 16 -8.68 28.49 3.57
CA VAL A 16 -9.06 28.20 2.17
C VAL A 16 -10.36 28.90 1.78
N ALA A 17 -11.36 28.93 2.68
CA ALA A 17 -12.62 29.63 2.43
C ALA A 17 -12.43 31.14 2.27
N ILE A 18 -11.59 31.76 3.12
CA ILE A 18 -11.25 33.18 2.99
C ILE A 18 -10.55 33.44 1.65
N PHE A 19 -9.57 32.60 1.30
CA PHE A 19 -8.89 32.68 0.00
C PHE A 19 -9.87 32.57 -1.17
N ALA A 20 -10.85 31.66 -1.06
CA ALA A 20 -11.88 31.47 -2.07
C ALA A 20 -12.75 32.70 -2.29
N VAL A 21 -13.19 33.33 -1.20
CA VAL A 21 -14.01 34.55 -1.26
C VAL A 21 -13.22 35.72 -1.85
N GLN A 22 -11.97 35.89 -1.46
CA GLN A 22 -11.13 37.00 -1.94
C GLN A 22 -10.74 36.85 -3.43
N ASN A 23 -10.60 35.62 -3.91
CA ASN A 23 -10.18 35.32 -5.28
C ASN A 23 -11.34 34.82 -6.15
N ASN A 24 -12.57 35.23 -5.85
CA ASN A 24 -13.78 34.84 -6.58
C ASN A 24 -13.93 35.58 -7.93
N THR A 25 -12.82 36.00 -8.54
CA THR A 25 -12.82 36.69 -9.82
C THR A 25 -13.34 35.76 -10.91
N PRO A 26 -14.36 36.17 -11.68
CA PRO A 26 -14.86 35.37 -12.79
C PRO A 26 -13.82 35.29 -13.90
N VAL A 27 -13.65 34.11 -14.48
CA VAL A 27 -12.76 33.82 -15.59
C VAL A 27 -13.49 33.05 -16.69
N ASP A 28 -13.06 33.29 -17.92
CA ASP A 28 -13.50 32.54 -19.10
C ASP A 28 -12.53 31.38 -19.36
N ILE A 29 -13.08 30.20 -19.61
CA ILE A 29 -12.30 28.96 -19.76
C ILE A 29 -12.73 28.28 -21.04
N ALA A 30 -11.75 27.94 -21.87
CA ALA A 30 -11.92 27.02 -22.99
C ALA A 30 -11.27 25.68 -22.63
N PHE A 31 -12.05 24.60 -22.60
CA PHE A 31 -11.58 23.26 -22.25
C PHE A 31 -12.11 22.21 -23.23
N LEU A 32 -11.22 21.55 -23.98
CA LEU A 32 -11.56 20.45 -24.91
C LEU A 32 -12.72 20.81 -25.88
N GLY A 33 -12.82 22.08 -26.28
CA GLY A 33 -13.87 22.59 -27.16
C GLY A 33 -15.10 23.19 -26.45
N TRP A 34 -15.24 23.00 -25.13
CA TRP A 34 -16.24 23.69 -24.33
C TRP A 34 -15.76 25.08 -23.94
N LYS A 35 -16.70 26.04 -23.89
CA LYS A 35 -16.45 27.39 -23.39
C LYS A 35 -17.38 27.67 -22.23
N TYR A 36 -16.79 28.01 -21.10
CA TYR A 36 -17.52 28.42 -19.91
C TYR A 36 -17.11 29.83 -19.54
N SER A 37 -18.10 30.66 -19.21
CA SER A 37 -17.89 32.06 -18.86
C SER A 37 -18.42 32.35 -17.47
N GLY A 38 -17.76 33.28 -16.78
CA GLY A 38 -18.18 33.71 -15.45
C GLY A 38 -17.91 32.69 -14.34
N ILE A 39 -17.07 31.68 -14.57
CA ILE A 39 -16.70 30.71 -13.53
C ILE A 39 -15.67 31.34 -12.59
N SER A 40 -15.84 31.14 -11.28
CA SER A 40 -14.85 31.58 -10.28
C SER A 40 -13.49 30.91 -10.48
N LEU A 41 -12.41 31.69 -10.51
CA LEU A 41 -11.04 31.20 -10.63
C LEU A 41 -10.71 30.09 -9.60
N VAL A 42 -11.16 30.26 -8.36
CA VAL A 42 -10.88 29.30 -7.28
C VAL A 42 -11.55 27.97 -7.55
N LEU A 43 -12.75 27.96 -8.13
CA LEU A 43 -13.46 26.73 -8.50
C LEU A 43 -12.66 25.93 -9.54
N VAL A 44 -12.02 26.62 -10.48
CA VAL A 44 -11.15 26.00 -11.49
C VAL A 44 -9.92 25.36 -10.85
N ILE A 45 -9.26 26.08 -9.94
CA ILE A 45 -8.06 25.61 -9.25
C ILE A 45 -8.39 24.38 -8.39
N ILE A 46 -9.43 24.46 -7.56
CA ILE A 46 -9.83 23.34 -6.69
C ILE A 46 -10.31 22.16 -7.52
N GLY A 47 -11.12 22.40 -8.55
CA GLY A 47 -11.63 21.34 -9.44
C GLY A 47 -10.52 20.60 -10.17
N SER A 48 -9.56 21.33 -10.75
CA SER A 48 -8.42 20.74 -11.46
C SER A 48 -7.45 20.00 -10.51
N ALA A 49 -7.14 20.58 -9.36
CA ALA A 49 -6.30 19.93 -8.35
C ALA A 49 -6.96 18.65 -7.81
N THR A 50 -8.27 18.70 -7.54
CA THR A 50 -9.04 17.54 -7.10
C THR A 50 -9.07 16.45 -8.16
N ALA A 51 -9.32 16.80 -9.43
CA ALA A 51 -9.26 15.84 -10.53
C ALA A 51 -7.88 15.17 -10.64
N GLY A 52 -6.80 15.95 -10.51
CA GLY A 52 -5.43 15.41 -10.46
C GLY A 52 -5.20 14.47 -9.28
N ALA A 53 -5.65 14.83 -8.08
CA ALA A 53 -5.55 14.00 -6.89
C ALA A 53 -6.32 12.69 -7.04
N VAL A 54 -7.51 12.72 -7.63
CA VAL A 54 -8.32 11.53 -7.94
C VAL A 54 -7.59 10.59 -8.89
N ILE A 55 -6.97 11.12 -9.95
CA ILE A 55 -6.18 10.31 -10.90
C ILE A 55 -5.01 9.63 -10.18
N ILE A 56 -4.25 10.38 -9.38
CA ILE A 56 -3.11 9.84 -8.61
C ILE A 56 -3.59 8.80 -7.61
N PHE A 57 -4.72 9.03 -6.94
CA PHE A 57 -5.32 8.07 -6.02
C PHE A 57 -5.63 6.74 -6.70
N PHE A 58 -6.28 6.75 -7.87
CA PHE A 58 -6.57 5.52 -8.60
C PHE A 58 -5.29 4.79 -9.04
N ILE A 59 -4.28 5.51 -9.56
CA ILE A 59 -2.97 4.92 -9.89
C ILE A 59 -2.33 4.26 -8.66
N GLY A 60 -2.37 4.96 -7.51
CA GLY A 60 -1.89 4.44 -6.24
C GLY A 60 -2.63 3.19 -5.78
N LEU A 61 -3.95 3.16 -5.95
CA LEU A 61 -4.79 2.02 -5.59
C LEU A 61 -4.45 0.77 -6.42
N PHE A 62 -4.28 0.91 -7.74
CA PHE A 62 -3.84 -0.20 -8.60
C PHE A 62 -2.46 -0.75 -8.16
N ARG A 63 -1.51 0.15 -7.86
CA ARG A 63 -0.19 -0.25 -7.36
C ARG A 63 -0.31 -1.00 -6.02
N GLN A 64 -1.15 -0.51 -5.11
CA GLN A 64 -1.34 -1.12 -3.80
C GLN A 64 -1.96 -2.52 -3.90
N ILE A 65 -2.90 -2.74 -4.83
CA ILE A 65 -3.45 -4.08 -5.09
C ILE A 65 -2.35 -5.02 -5.56
N LYS A 66 -1.54 -4.62 -6.54
CA LYS A 66 -0.43 -5.44 -7.05
C LYS A 66 0.55 -5.83 -5.93
N LEU A 67 0.96 -4.85 -5.12
CA LEU A 67 1.84 -5.09 -3.98
C LEU A 67 1.22 -6.03 -2.94
N THR A 68 -0.09 -5.93 -2.71
CA THR A 68 -0.80 -6.81 -1.77
C THR A 68 -0.83 -8.25 -2.26
N VAL A 69 -1.03 -8.46 -3.57
CA VAL A 69 -0.98 -9.80 -4.19
C VAL A 69 0.42 -10.38 -4.10
N GLU A 70 1.44 -9.60 -4.46
CA GLU A 70 2.84 -10.02 -4.39
C GLU A 70 3.26 -10.38 -2.96
N LEU A 71 2.87 -9.57 -1.96
CA LEU A 71 3.09 -9.89 -0.55
C LEU A 71 2.44 -11.21 -0.12
N ARG A 72 1.23 -11.50 -0.60
CA ARG A 72 0.57 -12.79 -0.30
C ARG A 72 1.32 -13.96 -0.91
N GLN A 73 1.79 -13.82 -2.16
CA GLN A 73 2.57 -14.85 -2.84
C GLN A 73 3.91 -15.10 -2.14
N LEU A 74 4.64 -14.04 -1.79
CA LEU A 74 5.89 -14.13 -1.05
C LEU A 74 5.70 -14.78 0.32
N LYS A 75 4.64 -14.43 1.06
CA LYS A 75 4.33 -15.07 2.35
C LYS A 75 4.04 -16.57 2.20
N ALA A 76 3.24 -16.95 1.20
CA ALA A 76 2.93 -18.35 0.95
C ALA A 76 4.16 -19.16 0.52
N ALA A 77 5.04 -18.57 -0.30
CA ALA A 77 6.31 -19.19 -0.66
C ALA A 77 7.21 -19.38 0.57
N ASN A 78 7.32 -18.35 1.42
CA ASN A 78 8.12 -18.41 2.63
C ASN A 78 7.64 -19.54 3.57
N GLU A 79 6.33 -19.63 3.82
CA GLU A 79 5.77 -20.70 4.66
C GLU A 79 6.06 -22.10 4.09
N ARG A 80 5.98 -22.28 2.76
CA ARG A 80 6.34 -23.55 2.12
C ARG A 80 7.81 -23.89 2.30
N LEU A 81 8.70 -22.91 2.11
CA LEU A 81 10.14 -23.10 2.30
C LEU A 81 10.46 -23.45 3.75
N THR A 82 9.82 -22.80 4.73
CA THR A 82 9.99 -23.12 6.15
C THR A 82 9.55 -24.55 6.46
N LYS A 83 8.40 -25.00 5.95
CA LYS A 83 7.94 -26.39 6.13
C LYS A 83 8.89 -27.40 5.50
N MET A 84 9.39 -27.14 4.29
CA MET A 84 10.39 -28.02 3.67
C MET A 84 11.66 -28.10 4.51
N LEU A 85 12.14 -26.98 5.06
CA LEU A 85 13.30 -26.98 5.96
C LEU A 85 13.06 -27.81 7.23
N GLU A 86 11.87 -27.73 7.82
CA GLU A 86 11.49 -28.56 8.98
C GLU A 86 11.41 -30.06 8.63
N ASP A 87 10.83 -30.39 7.47
CA ASP A 87 10.73 -31.77 6.96
C ASP A 87 12.12 -32.36 6.63
N PHE A 88 13.02 -31.57 6.04
CA PHE A 88 14.39 -32.02 5.78
C PHE A 88 15.17 -32.23 7.08
N LYS A 89 15.02 -31.33 8.06
CA LYS A 89 15.71 -31.43 9.35
C LYS A 89 15.21 -32.62 10.18
N SER A 90 13.91 -32.90 10.14
CA SER A 90 13.34 -34.10 10.81
C SER A 90 13.86 -35.39 10.17
N LYS A 91 13.88 -35.48 8.83
CA LYS A 91 14.45 -36.64 8.13
C LYS A 91 15.95 -36.84 8.37
N GLU A 92 16.72 -35.75 8.46
CA GLU A 92 18.14 -35.82 8.80
C GLU A 92 18.34 -36.34 10.23
N THR A 93 17.46 -35.96 11.16
CA THR A 93 17.48 -36.44 12.55
C THR A 93 17.11 -37.92 12.64
N GLU A 94 16.09 -38.36 11.92
CA GLU A 94 15.68 -39.78 11.85
C GLU A 94 16.78 -40.65 11.20
N THR A 95 17.39 -40.18 10.12
CA THR A 95 18.49 -40.89 9.43
C THR A 95 19.73 -41.00 10.34
N GLN A 96 20.06 -39.94 11.09
CA GLN A 96 21.17 -39.95 12.06
C GLN A 96 20.90 -40.87 13.25
N GLU A 97 19.66 -40.98 13.70
CA GLU A 97 19.26 -41.93 14.76
C GLU A 97 19.30 -43.38 14.28
N GLU A 98 18.90 -43.67 13.03
CA GLU A 98 19.01 -44.99 12.44
C GLU A 98 20.47 -45.42 12.23
N LEU A 99 21.33 -44.52 11.73
CA LEU A 99 22.76 -44.77 11.56
C LEU A 99 23.46 -45.06 12.90
N ASN A 100 23.14 -44.31 13.96
CA ASN A 100 23.68 -44.56 15.30
C ASN A 100 23.19 -45.88 15.93
N LYS A 101 21.99 -46.35 15.58
CA LYS A 101 21.50 -47.67 16.05
C LYS A 101 22.19 -48.81 15.32
N THR A 102 22.43 -48.67 14.03
CA THR A 102 23.14 -49.68 13.23
C THR A 102 24.62 -49.78 13.63
N GLU A 103 25.32 -48.66 13.81
CA GLU A 103 26.71 -48.65 14.30
C GLU A 103 26.87 -49.24 15.71
N ASN A 104 25.92 -48.99 16.61
CA ASN A 104 25.95 -49.59 17.95
C ASN A 104 25.59 -51.08 17.95
N THR A 105 24.84 -51.58 16.96
CA THR A 105 24.52 -53.01 16.85
C THR A 105 25.69 -53.80 16.29
N GLU A 106 26.45 -53.23 15.35
CA GLU A 106 27.67 -53.84 14.81
C GLU A 106 28.80 -53.90 15.85
N LYS A 107 28.98 -52.86 16.69
CA LYS A 107 29.99 -52.85 17.77
C LYS A 107 29.72 -53.81 18.94
N VAL A 108 28.52 -54.37 19.05
CA VAL A 108 28.14 -55.32 20.11
C VAL A 108 28.34 -56.78 19.66
N GLN A 109 28.58 -57.01 18.36
CA GLN A 109 28.81 -58.34 17.78
C GLN A 109 30.30 -58.67 17.54
N GLU A 110 31.21 -57.71 17.75
CA GLU A 110 32.67 -57.89 17.85
C GLU A 110 33.11 -58.04 19.31
#